data_AF-A0A7C8ZY12-F1
#
_entry.id   AF-A0A7C8ZY12-F1
#
_cell.length_a   1.000
_cell.length_b   1.000
_cell.length_c   1.000
_cell.angle_alpha   90.00
_cell.angle_beta   90.00
_cell.angle_gamma   90.00
#
_symmetry.space_group_name_H-M   'P 1'
#
loop_
_entity.id
_entity.type
_entity.pdbx_description
1 polymer ?
#
loop_
_entity_poly.entity_id
_entity_poly.type
_entity_poly.pdbx_seq_one_letter_code
_entity_poly.pdbx_strand_id
1 'polypeptide(L)'
;NLHATHTRKKHNKVMEEEKPQRLACTIVAVDATSDFSYMVCSVCEKPLPSFNDLCKFCRRNAFRAGSFGSKRLFRLLMSIASDSKVFRVICFDRAAKVLFGCSAEEFFDFAKLHPFSAANAG
;
A
#
# COMPACT_ATOMS: atom_id res chain seq x y z
N ASN A 1 18.41 -11.66 -48.09
CA ASN A 1 17.64 -10.55 -47.49
C ASN A 1 16.57 -11.09 -46.57
N LEU A 2 16.95 -11.35 -45.31
CA LEU A 2 16.04 -11.74 -44.22
C LEU A 2 15.28 -10.49 -43.76
N HIS A 3 13.96 -10.47 -43.88
CA HIS A 3 13.10 -9.57 -43.11
C HIS A 3 12.66 -10.30 -41.85
N ALA A 4 13.31 -9.98 -40.72
CA ALA A 4 12.94 -10.46 -39.40
C ALA A 4 11.76 -9.64 -38.85
N THR A 5 10.65 -10.31 -38.57
CA THR A 5 9.49 -9.74 -37.89
C THR A 5 9.71 -9.79 -36.37
N HIS A 6 9.96 -8.64 -35.76
CA HIS A 6 10.02 -8.49 -34.30
C HIS A 6 8.60 -8.62 -33.71
N THR A 7 8.27 -9.79 -33.19
CA THR A 7 7.09 -9.96 -32.34
C THR A 7 7.46 -9.65 -30.89
N ARG A 8 6.99 -8.50 -30.38
CA ARG A 8 7.05 -8.16 -28.95
C ARG A 8 6.19 -9.17 -28.18
N LYS A 9 6.82 -10.18 -27.57
CA LYS A 9 6.17 -11.05 -26.58
C LYS A 9 5.80 -10.20 -25.35
N LYS A 10 4.55 -9.73 -25.29
CA LYS A 10 3.91 -9.32 -24.03
C LYS A 10 3.90 -10.56 -23.14
N HIS A 11 4.77 -10.60 -22.13
CA HIS A 11 4.67 -11.55 -21.03
C HIS A 11 3.44 -11.18 -20.20
N ASN A 12 2.27 -11.60 -20.69
CA ASN A 12 1.06 -11.60 -19.89
C ASN A 12 1.17 -12.82 -18.97
N LYS A 13 1.81 -12.65 -17.81
CA LYS A 13 1.87 -13.69 -16.79
C LYS A 13 0.44 -13.86 -16.27
N VAL A 14 -0.23 -14.89 -16.75
CA VAL A 14 -1.47 -15.40 -16.17
C VAL A 14 -1.17 -15.61 -14.68
N MET A 15 -1.91 -14.91 -13.82
CA MET A 15 -1.85 -15.16 -12.38
C MET A 15 -2.49 -16.53 -12.16
N GLU A 16 -1.67 -17.58 -12.22
CA GLU A 16 -2.03 -18.85 -11.60
C GLU A 16 -2.40 -18.56 -10.15
N GLU A 17 -3.46 -19.19 -9.68
CA GLU A 17 -3.98 -19.05 -8.32
C GLU A 17 -2.95 -19.65 -7.35
N GLU A 18 -1.92 -18.86 -7.04
CA GLU A 18 -0.78 -19.28 -6.24
C GLU A 18 -1.26 -19.49 -4.80
N LYS A 19 -1.18 -20.74 -4.34
CA LYS A 19 -1.57 -21.14 -2.98
C LYS A 19 -0.84 -20.24 -1.97
N PRO A 20 -1.50 -19.79 -0.88
CA PRO A 20 -0.83 -18.99 0.15
C PRO A 20 0.45 -19.67 0.65
N GLN A 21 1.59 -19.01 0.44
CA GLN A 21 2.89 -19.48 0.86
C GLN A 21 3.31 -18.79 2.16
N ARG A 22 3.93 -19.55 3.07
CA ARG A 22 4.60 -19.02 4.26
C ARG A 22 6.09 -19.14 4.07
N LEU A 23 6.83 -18.07 4.38
CA LEU A 23 8.27 -17.99 4.16
C LEU A 23 8.90 -17.17 5.28
N ALA A 24 10.03 -17.65 5.81
CA ALA A 24 10.90 -16.82 6.64
C ALA A 24 11.66 -15.86 5.74
N CYS A 25 11.52 -14.57 5.99
CA CYS A 25 12.13 -13.52 5.17
C CYS A 25 12.49 -12.29 6.00
N THR A 26 13.38 -11.48 5.45
CA THR A 26 13.83 -10.22 6.05
C THR A 26 13.38 -9.06 5.16
N ILE A 27 12.89 -7.99 5.76
CA ILE A 27 12.59 -6.74 5.02
C ILE A 27 13.91 -6.06 4.70
N VAL A 28 14.17 -5.84 3.42
CA VAL A 28 15.42 -5.21 2.93
C VAL A 28 15.21 -3.73 2.64
N ALA A 29 14.05 -3.37 2.10
CA ALA A 29 13.71 -1.98 1.81
C ALA A 29 12.21 -1.74 1.88
N VAL A 30 11.82 -0.53 2.27
CA VAL A 30 10.44 -0.04 2.20
C VAL A 30 10.45 1.26 1.42
N ASP A 31 9.61 1.34 0.38
CA ASP A 31 9.36 2.58 -0.31
C ASP A 31 8.27 3.36 0.43
N ALA A 32 8.72 4.36 1.20
CA ALA A 32 7.88 5.28 1.95
C ALA A 32 7.84 6.68 1.32
N THR A 33 8.39 6.87 0.13
CA THR A 33 8.62 8.20 -0.47
C THR A 33 7.36 8.84 -1.04
N SER A 34 6.48 8.05 -1.64
CA SER A 34 5.18 8.50 -2.16
C SER A 34 4.21 7.33 -2.23
N ASP A 35 2.92 7.59 -1.97
CA ASP A 35 1.83 6.60 -2.07
C ASP A 35 1.88 5.39 -1.12
N PHE A 36 2.63 5.50 -0.01
CA PHE A 36 2.72 4.48 1.04
C PHE A 36 1.40 4.27 1.81
N SER A 37 0.41 5.14 1.58
CA SER A 37 -0.90 5.09 2.20
C SER A 37 -1.99 5.65 1.28
N TYR A 38 -3.25 5.30 1.57
CA TYR A 38 -4.42 5.78 0.85
C TYR A 38 -5.56 6.11 1.82
N MET A 39 -6.50 6.95 1.38
CA MET A 39 -7.64 7.39 2.19
C MET A 39 -8.84 6.46 2.00
N VAL A 40 -9.54 6.18 3.09
CA VAL A 40 -10.78 5.42 3.10
C VAL A 40 -11.84 6.06 3.99
N CYS A 41 -13.09 5.68 3.78
CA CYS A 41 -14.16 6.01 4.72
C CYS A 41 -13.89 5.34 6.07
N SER A 42 -13.99 6.10 7.17
CA SER A 42 -13.86 5.56 8.53
C SER A 42 -14.90 4.48 8.88
N VAL A 43 -16.06 4.50 8.21
CA VAL A 43 -17.20 3.60 8.48
C VAL A 43 -17.17 2.33 7.62
N CYS A 44 -17.07 2.46 6.29
CA CYS A 44 -17.19 1.33 5.37
C CYS A 44 -15.88 0.92 4.70
N GLU A 45 -14.78 1.61 5.01
CA GLU A 45 -13.43 1.35 4.49
C GLU A 45 -13.29 1.38 2.96
N LYS A 46 -14.31 1.89 2.25
CA LYS A 46 -14.21 2.11 0.81
C LYS A 46 -13.19 3.23 0.52
N PRO A 47 -12.34 3.07 -0.51
CA PRO A 47 -11.39 4.10 -0.94
C PRO A 47 -12.09 5.43 -1.23
N LEU A 48 -11.44 6.52 -0.81
CA LEU A 48 -11.87 7.89 -1.10
C LEU A 48 -10.87 8.55 -2.07
N PRO A 49 -11.33 9.39 -3.02
CA PRO A 49 -10.44 10.07 -3.97
C PRO A 49 -9.51 11.09 -3.28
N SER A 50 -10.00 11.77 -2.24
CA SER A 50 -9.24 12.76 -1.46
C SER A 50 -9.66 12.77 0.02
N PHE A 51 -8.92 13.51 0.85
CA PHE A 51 -9.13 13.59 2.30
C PHE A 51 -10.44 14.28 2.71
N ASN A 52 -10.91 15.22 1.89
CA ASN A 52 -12.14 15.98 2.11
C ASN A 52 -13.37 15.35 1.46
N ASP A 53 -13.20 14.25 0.73
CA ASP A 53 -14.31 13.62 0.04
C ASP A 53 -15.18 12.83 1.02
N LEU A 54 -16.47 13.15 1.01
CA LEU A 54 -17.47 12.38 1.72
C LEU A 54 -17.70 11.04 1.03
N CYS A 55 -17.80 9.98 1.82
CA CYS A 55 -18.12 8.65 1.30
C CYS A 55 -19.52 8.64 0.66
N LYS A 56 -19.58 8.56 -0.67
CA LYS A 56 -20.85 8.51 -1.43
C LYS A 56 -21.72 7.32 -1.05
N PHE A 57 -21.11 6.20 -0.65
CA PHE A 57 -21.82 4.99 -0.24
C PHE A 57 -22.53 5.18 1.10
N CYS A 58 -21.80 5.60 2.14
CA CYS A 58 -22.38 5.88 3.45
C CYS A 58 -23.35 7.07 3.41
N ARG A 59 -23.05 8.10 2.61
CA ARG A 59 -23.93 9.27 2.43
C ARG A 59 -25.34 8.88 1.94
N ARG A 60 -25.47 7.90 1.04
CA ARG A 60 -26.78 7.44 0.56
C ARG A 60 -27.58 6.66 1.61
N ASN A 61 -26.90 6.03 2.54
CA ASN A 61 -27.51 5.15 3.55
C ASN A 61 -27.65 5.82 4.93
N ALA A 62 -27.36 7.13 5.01
CA ALA A 62 -27.29 7.86 6.27
C ALA A 62 -28.67 8.34 6.75
N PHE A 63 -29.27 7.64 7.71
CA PHE A 63 -30.37 8.16 8.54
C PHE A 63 -29.90 9.17 9.61
N ARG A 64 -28.58 9.40 9.74
CA ARG A 64 -28.01 10.39 10.65
C ARG A 64 -26.92 11.18 9.93
N ALA A 65 -27.08 12.50 9.92
CA ALA A 65 -26.13 13.48 9.38
C ALA A 65 -24.87 13.59 10.26
N GLY A 66 -24.18 12.47 10.51
CA GLY A 66 -22.87 12.47 11.14
C GLY A 66 -21.79 12.75 10.10
N SER A 67 -20.77 13.52 10.47
CA SER A 67 -19.57 13.70 9.65
C SER A 67 -18.94 12.32 9.39
N PHE A 68 -18.98 11.85 8.14
CA PHE A 68 -18.29 10.63 7.73
C PHE A 68 -16.82 10.97 7.55
N GLY A 69 -16.04 10.88 8.64
CA GLY A 69 -14.60 11.13 8.61
C GLY A 69 -13.88 10.19 7.64
N SER A 70 -12.75 10.66 7.12
CA SER A 70 -11.80 9.82 6.39
C SER A 70 -10.73 9.30 7.36
N LYS A 71 -10.15 8.13 7.07
CA LYS A 71 -8.98 7.61 7.77
C LYS A 71 -7.95 7.12 6.75
N ARG A 72 -6.70 7.05 7.17
CA ARG A 72 -5.58 6.61 6.34
C ARG A 72 -5.26 5.14 6.61
N LEU A 73 -4.99 4.37 5.56
CA LEU A 73 -4.55 2.98 5.62
C LEU A 73 -3.23 2.80 4.88
N PHE A 74 -2.39 1.86 5.34
CA PHE A 74 -1.12 1.57 4.66
C PHE A 74 -1.30 0.78 3.36
N ARG A 75 -0.45 1.10 2.39
CA ARG A 75 -0.18 0.34 1.17
C ARG A 75 1.32 0.50 0.86
N LEU A 76 2.13 -0.29 1.54
CA LEU A 76 3.59 -0.19 1.47
C LEU A 76 4.13 -1.08 0.35
N LEU A 77 4.95 -0.51 -0.54
CA LEU A 77 5.75 -1.31 -1.46
C LEU A 77 7.06 -1.67 -0.78
N MET A 78 7.33 -2.96 -0.63
CA MET A 78 8.48 -3.47 0.13
C MET A 78 9.27 -4.47 -0.70
N SER A 79 10.58 -4.52 -0.45
CA SER A 79 11.45 -5.59 -0.91
C SER A 79 11.75 -6.51 0.27
N ILE A 80 11.43 -7.80 0.14
CA ILE A 80 11.73 -8.84 1.13
C ILE A 80 12.73 -9.83 0.55
N ALA A 81 13.70 -10.28 1.35
CA ALA A 81 14.64 -11.32 0.97
C ALA A 81 14.34 -12.61 1.73
N SER A 82 14.30 -13.72 1.01
CA SER A 82 14.43 -15.05 1.58
C SER A 82 15.90 -15.50 1.55
N ASP A 83 16.13 -16.75 1.93
CA ASP A 83 17.38 -17.48 1.77
C ASP A 83 18.00 -17.42 0.36
N SER A 84 17.17 -17.29 -0.68
CA SER A 84 17.57 -17.54 -2.07
C SER A 84 17.17 -16.43 -3.03
N LYS A 85 16.16 -15.59 -2.69
CA LYS A 85 15.58 -14.62 -3.62
C LYS A 85 15.08 -13.37 -2.92
N VAL A 86 15.03 -12.27 -3.67
CA VAL A 86 14.39 -11.01 -3.26
C VAL A 86 13.07 -10.85 -4.03
N PHE A 87 12.01 -10.50 -3.32
CA PHE A 87 10.67 -10.30 -3.85
C PHE A 87 10.21 -8.87 -3.58
N ARG A 88 9.50 -8.27 -4.55
CA ARG A 88 8.74 -7.03 -4.31
C ARG A 88 7.31 -7.39 -3.93
N VAL A 89 6.84 -6.91 -2.79
CA VAL A 89 5.52 -7.21 -2.22
C VAL A 89 4.80 -5.92 -1.84
N ILE A 90 3.47 -5.98 -1.78
CA ILE A 90 2.64 -4.90 -1.24
C ILE A 90 2.11 -5.34 0.12
N CYS A 91 2.40 -4.57 1.16
CA CYS A 91 1.93 -4.81 2.51
C CYS A 91 0.80 -3.83 2.87
N PHE A 92 -0.37 -4.40 3.13
CA PHE A 92 -1.59 -3.65 3.48
C PHE A 92 -1.70 -3.44 4.98
N ASP A 93 -2.59 -2.51 5.35
CA ASP A 93 -2.80 -1.94 6.67
C ASP A 93 -2.57 -2.87 7.87
N ARG A 94 -3.27 -4.02 7.94
CA ARG A 94 -3.17 -4.90 9.12
C ARG A 94 -1.76 -5.44 9.33
N ALA A 95 -1.08 -5.86 8.28
CA ALA A 95 0.28 -6.38 8.38
C ALA A 95 1.28 -5.23 8.59
N ALA A 96 1.08 -4.10 7.91
CA ALA A 96 1.93 -2.92 8.07
C ALA A 96 1.90 -2.36 9.49
N LYS A 97 0.73 -2.29 10.14
CA LYS A 97 0.59 -1.88 11.54
C LYS A 97 1.39 -2.77 12.50
N VAL A 98 1.44 -4.08 12.24
CA VAL A 98 2.25 -5.01 13.03
C VAL A 98 3.74 -4.73 12.83
N LEU A 99 4.16 -4.46 11.59
CA LEU A 99 5.57 -4.18 11.27
C LEU A 99 6.06 -2.82 11.81
N PHE A 100 5.23 -1.78 11.74
CA PHE A 100 5.60 -0.40 12.10
C PHE A 100 5.22 -0.03 13.54
N GLY A 101 4.36 -0.80 14.20
CA GLY A 101 3.91 -0.53 15.56
C GLY A 101 2.97 0.68 15.70
N CYS A 102 2.51 1.26 14.60
CA CYS A 102 1.63 2.42 14.58
C CYS A 102 0.65 2.36 13.41
N SER A 103 -0.36 3.22 13.43
CA SER A 103 -1.29 3.42 12.31
C SER A 103 -0.68 4.22 11.17
N ALA A 104 -1.30 4.15 9.98
CA ALA A 104 -0.85 4.90 8.82
C ALA A 104 -1.00 6.42 8.99
N GLU A 105 -1.93 6.85 9.84
CA GLU A 105 -2.13 8.26 10.19
C GLU A 105 -1.00 8.77 11.08
N GLU A 106 -0.70 8.06 12.17
CA GLU A 106 0.41 8.39 13.07
C GLU A 106 1.75 8.40 12.32
N PHE A 107 2.01 7.42 11.46
CA PHE A 107 3.23 7.39 10.65
C PHE A 107 3.32 8.57 9.68
N PHE A 108 2.21 8.95 9.04
CA PHE A 108 2.16 10.08 8.13
C PHE A 108 2.40 11.42 8.85
N ASP A 109 1.80 11.60 10.03
CA ASP A 109 2.01 12.80 10.83
C ASP A 109 3.43 12.87 11.38
N PHE A 110 4.01 11.73 11.80
CA PHE A 110 5.43 11.64 12.13
C PHE A 110 6.33 12.03 10.95
N ALA A 111 6.08 11.49 9.76
CA ALA A 111 6.88 11.77 8.57
C ALA A 111 6.83 13.25 8.15
N LYS A 112 5.67 13.90 8.30
CA LYS A 112 5.53 15.35 8.08
C LYS A 112 6.36 16.19 9.04
N LEU A 113 6.38 15.81 10.32
CA LEU A 113 7.11 16.53 11.36
C LEU A 113 8.63 16.32 11.25
N HIS A 114 9.04 15.23 10.62
CA HIS A 114 10.46 14.86 10.47
C HIS A 114 10.83 14.59 9.01
N PRO A 115 10.84 15.63 8.14
CA PRO A 115 11.10 15.46 6.70
C PRO A 115 12.49 14.90 6.36
N PHE A 116 13.45 14.96 7.29
CA PHE A 116 14.80 14.41 7.14
C PHE A 116 15.03 13.10 7.89
N SER A 117 14.00 12.51 8.50
CA SER A 117 14.16 11.22 9.21
C SER A 117 14.64 10.10 8.28
N ALA A 118 14.32 10.17 6.99
CA ALA A 118 14.87 9.27 5.97
C ALA A 118 16.35 9.53 5.62
N ALA A 119 16.85 10.77 5.77
CA ALA A 119 18.22 11.12 5.41
C ALA A 119 19.27 10.63 6.43
N ASN A 120 18.85 10.37 7.66
CA ASN A 120 19.73 9.94 8.75
C ASN A 120 19.66 8.43 9.04
N ALA A 121 18.81 7.69 8.33
CA ALA A 121 18.80 6.22 8.36
C ALA A 121 19.84 5.70 7.36
N GLY A 122 21.12 5.98 7.65
CA GLY A 122 22.28 5.48 6.93
C GLY A 122 22.72 4.11 7.43
#